data_AF-A0A2S5MTU4-F1
#
_entry.id   AF-A0A2S5MTU4-F1
#
_cell.length_a   1.000
_cell.length_b   1.000
_cell.length_c   1.000
_cell.angle_alpha   90.00
_cell.angle_beta   90.00
_cell.angle_gamma   90.00
#
_symmetry.space_group_name_H-M   'P 1'
#
loop_
_entity.id
_entity.type
_entity.pdbx_description
1 polymer ?
#
loop_
_entity_poly.entity_id
_entity_poly.type
_entity_poly.pdbx_seq_one_letter_code
_entity_poly.pdbx_strand_id
1 'polypeptide(L)'
;MSAEIISLAEYKSSRGIGLVAMRGESALLDGAPDLAGRFHFWSGASGRRYVHTIYNLIECPALPAGNYVLVHRDGEGRRLVLAVGRVGNAASSLNLAEIRRRGAELGANEVHVHLLAPNAKQSRLIETDLRAGQCAGIISHVAAGM
;
A
#
# COMPACT_ATOMS: atom_id res chain seq x y z
N MET A 1 -9.34 8.94 18.05
CA MET A 1 -8.25 9.49 17.22
C MET A 1 -8.66 9.34 15.76
N SER A 2 -9.28 10.37 15.19
CA SER A 2 -9.70 10.42 13.79
C SER A 2 -8.60 11.07 12.96
N ALA A 3 -8.16 10.39 11.90
CA ALA A 3 -7.30 11.02 10.90
C ALA A 3 -8.18 11.89 9.99
N GLU A 4 -7.91 13.20 9.94
CA GLU A 4 -8.59 14.11 9.01
C GLU A 4 -7.91 14.06 7.63
N ILE A 5 -8.73 13.96 6.58
CA ILE A 5 -8.27 14.00 5.19
C ILE A 5 -8.06 15.47 4.84
N ILE A 6 -6.80 15.89 4.70
CA ILE A 6 -6.46 17.24 4.23
C ILE A 6 -6.80 17.34 2.74
N SER A 7 -7.58 18.36 2.37
CA SER A 7 -7.92 18.66 0.98
C SER A 7 -6.68 19.10 0.20
N LEU A 8 -6.42 18.45 -0.93
CA LEU A 8 -5.28 18.76 -1.80
C LEU A 8 -5.34 20.20 -2.38
N ALA A 9 -6.54 20.79 -2.42
CA ALA A 9 -6.75 22.17 -2.87
C ALA A 9 -6.24 23.21 -1.86
N GLU A 10 -6.40 22.94 -0.57
CA GLU A 10 -5.95 23.83 0.51
C GLU A 10 -4.42 23.85 0.60
N TYR A 11 -3.78 22.69 0.40
CA TYR A 11 -2.31 22.58 0.37
C TYR A 11 -1.68 23.44 -0.75
N LYS A 12 -2.31 23.51 -1.93
CA LYS A 12 -1.77 24.27 -3.07
C LYS A 12 -1.86 25.79 -2.86
N SER A 13 -2.90 26.26 -2.18
CA SER A 13 -3.10 27.68 -1.88
C SER A 13 -2.06 28.24 -0.91
N SER A 14 -1.55 27.41 0.02
CA SER A 14 -0.52 27.84 1.00
C SER A 14 0.90 27.92 0.43
N ARG A 15 1.19 27.35 -0.76
CA ARG A 15 2.51 27.45 -1.42
C ARG A 15 2.60 28.57 -2.47
N GLY A 16 1.57 29.41 -2.59
CA GLY A 16 1.46 30.44 -3.62
C GLY A 16 2.37 31.67 -3.47
N ILE A 17 3.23 31.75 -2.45
CA ILE A 17 4.13 32.91 -2.26
C ILE A 17 5.55 32.39 -2.09
N GLY A 18 6.33 32.45 -3.18
CA GLY A 18 7.79 32.24 -3.14
C GLY A 18 8.31 31.18 -4.11
N LEU A 19 8.05 31.33 -5.41
CA LEU A 19 8.91 30.70 -6.43
C LEU A 19 9.22 31.72 -7.52
N VAL A 20 10.04 32.72 -7.17
CA VAL A 20 10.74 33.52 -8.17
C VAL A 20 11.87 32.65 -8.73
N ALA A 21 11.95 32.62 -10.05
CA ALA A 21 12.87 31.85 -10.86
C ALA A 21 14.32 31.88 -10.36
N MET A 22 14.88 30.71 -10.05
CA MET A 22 16.32 30.44 -10.17
C MET A 22 16.54 29.14 -10.91
N ARG A 23 17.16 29.28 -12.08
CA ARG A 23 17.74 28.21 -12.88
C ARG A 23 18.90 27.57 -12.11
N GLY A 24 18.96 26.24 -12.14
CA GLY A 24 20.19 25.48 -11.92
C GLY A 24 20.44 25.09 -10.46
N GLU A 25 20.77 23.81 -10.29
CA GLU A 25 21.28 23.16 -9.07
C GLU A 25 20.23 22.74 -8.03
N SER A 26 19.67 21.56 -8.31
CA SER A 26 18.97 20.71 -7.36
C SER A 26 19.95 20.19 -6.31
N ALA A 27 20.11 20.94 -5.21
CA ALA A 27 20.78 20.44 -4.01
C ALA A 27 19.97 20.83 -2.76
N LEU A 28 19.73 19.81 -1.92
CA LEU A 28 19.33 19.89 -0.50
C LEU A 28 17.82 19.88 -0.19
N LEU A 29 17.20 18.72 -0.42
CA LEU A 29 16.33 18.06 0.57
C LEU A 29 16.81 16.62 0.76
N ASP A 30 18.05 16.47 1.22
CA ASP A 30 18.79 15.20 1.31
C ASP A 30 18.41 14.41 2.58
N GLY A 31 17.11 14.20 2.82
CA GLY A 31 16.67 13.52 4.03
C GLY A 31 15.16 13.41 4.28
N ALA A 32 14.30 13.92 3.40
CA ALA A 32 12.90 13.50 3.43
C ALA A 32 12.85 12.09 2.81
N PRO A 33 12.59 11.02 3.57
CA PRO A 33 12.39 9.71 2.96
C PRO A 33 11.30 9.88 1.92
N ASP A 34 11.50 9.31 0.73
CA ASP A 34 10.55 9.35 -0.36
C ASP A 34 9.16 8.91 0.15
N LEU A 35 8.34 9.90 0.53
CA LEU A 35 7.02 9.67 1.10
C LEU A 35 6.11 9.04 0.04
N ALA A 36 6.40 9.30 -1.25
CA ALA A 36 5.69 8.71 -2.37
C ALA A 36 5.99 7.21 -2.50
N GLY A 37 7.20 6.76 -2.12
CA GLY A 37 7.57 5.35 -2.08
C GLY A 37 6.98 4.56 -0.91
N ARG A 38 6.50 5.22 0.15
CA ARG A 38 5.97 4.56 1.36
C ARG A 38 4.50 4.16 1.27
N PHE A 39 3.74 4.72 0.34
CA PHE A 39 2.30 4.47 0.22
C PHE A 39 1.90 3.99 -1.16
N HIS A 40 0.93 3.08 -1.23
CA HIS A 40 0.36 2.60 -2.48
C HIS A 40 -1.15 2.45 -2.40
N PHE A 41 -1.86 2.75 -3.47
CA PHE A 41 -3.31 2.56 -3.56
C PHE A 41 -3.62 1.31 -4.37
N TRP A 42 -4.28 0.34 -3.73
CA TRP A 42 -4.89 -0.78 -4.43
C TRP A 42 -6.38 -0.51 -4.64
N SER A 43 -6.86 -0.76 -5.86
CA SER A 43 -8.29 -0.69 -6.17
C SER A 43 -8.94 -2.05 -5.94
N GLY A 44 -10.10 -2.06 -5.29
CA GLY A 44 -10.98 -3.22 -5.27
C GLY A 44 -11.86 -3.32 -6.51
N ALA A 45 -12.57 -4.42 -6.68
CA ALA A 45 -13.51 -4.61 -7.80
C ALA A 45 -14.66 -3.59 -7.78
N SER A 46 -15.00 -3.07 -6.60
CA SER A 46 -15.98 -1.98 -6.43
C SER A 46 -15.52 -0.62 -6.98
N GLY A 47 -14.25 -0.50 -7.40
CA GLY A 47 -13.63 0.77 -7.77
C GLY A 47 -13.15 1.61 -6.59
N ARG A 48 -13.40 1.17 -5.34
CA ARG A 48 -12.86 1.82 -4.14
C ARG A 48 -11.34 1.66 -4.11
N ARG A 49 -10.65 2.72 -3.68
CA ARG A 49 -9.20 2.74 -3.51
C ARG A 49 -8.84 2.67 -2.03
N TYR A 50 -7.93 1.75 -1.71
CA TYR A 50 -7.47 1.49 -0.37
C TYR A 50 -5.99 1.87 -0.28
N VAL A 51 -5.69 2.85 0.57
CA VAL A 51 -4.30 3.24 0.86
C VAL A 51 -3.62 2.16 1.69
N HIS A 52 -2.40 1.82 1.31
CA HIS A 52 -1.54 0.86 2.00
C HIS A 52 -0.19 1.49 2.29
N THR A 53 0.37 1.21 3.47
CA THR A 53 1.78 1.46 3.76
C THR A 53 2.60 0.29 3.22
N ILE A 54 3.70 0.58 2.54
CA ILE A 54 4.61 -0.41 1.97
C ILE A 54 5.74 -0.69 2.95
N TYR A 55 6.00 -1.97 3.20
CA TYR A 55 7.16 -2.45 3.92
C TYR A 55 7.88 -3.50 3.09
N ASN A 56 9.21 -3.58 3.18
CA ASN A 56 9.91 -4.79 2.79
C ASN A 56 9.43 -5.98 3.64
N LEU A 57 9.38 -7.20 3.09
CA LEU A 57 8.93 -8.39 3.82
C LEU A 57 9.70 -8.60 5.14
N ILE A 58 11.01 -8.41 5.12
CA ILE A 58 11.92 -8.61 6.27
C ILE A 58 11.87 -7.45 7.26
N GLU A 59 11.59 -6.23 6.79
CA GLU A 59 11.53 -5.03 7.63
C GLU A 59 10.11 -4.68 8.08
N CYS A 60 9.11 -5.48 7.69
CA CYS A 60 7.72 -5.29 8.10
C CYS A 60 7.63 -5.33 9.63
N PRO A 61 7.11 -4.27 10.29
CA PRO A 61 7.00 -4.23 11.75
C PRO A 61 5.89 -5.16 12.25
N ALA A 62 5.79 -5.36 13.56
CA ALA A 62 4.65 -6.06 14.13
C ALA A 62 3.37 -5.24 13.92
N LEU A 63 2.32 -5.86 13.37
CA LEU A 63 1.10 -5.18 12.96
C LEU A 63 -0.10 -5.59 13.84
N PRO A 64 -1.01 -4.66 14.15
CA PRO A 64 -2.31 -5.04 14.69
C PRO A 64 -3.13 -5.81 13.65
N ALA A 65 -4.35 -6.20 14.01
CA ALA A 65 -5.30 -6.77 13.05
C ALA A 65 -5.55 -5.82 11.88
N GLY A 66 -5.60 -6.36 10.65
CA GLY A 66 -5.73 -5.55 9.45
C GLY A 66 -5.63 -6.34 8.16
N ASN A 67 -5.68 -5.63 7.05
CA ASN A 67 -5.58 -6.19 5.70
C ASN A 67 -4.15 -6.05 5.18
N TYR A 68 -3.73 -6.99 4.34
CA TYR A 68 -2.44 -6.93 3.68
C TYR A 68 -2.52 -7.42 2.23
N VAL A 69 -1.57 -6.96 1.42
CA VAL A 69 -1.28 -7.49 0.08
C VAL A 69 0.20 -7.86 0.05
N LEU A 70 0.48 -9.13 -0.24
CA LEU A 70 1.81 -9.66 -0.50
C LEU A 70 2.16 -9.41 -1.96
N VAL A 71 3.30 -8.79 -2.20
CA VAL A 71 3.71 -8.30 -3.51
C VAL A 71 5.13 -8.76 -3.80
N HIS A 72 5.36 -9.15 -5.05
CA HIS A 72 6.70 -9.22 -5.62
C HIS A 72 6.93 -7.99 -6.48
N ARG A 73 7.93 -7.19 -6.12
CA ARG A 73 8.41 -6.07 -6.90
C ARG A 73 9.68 -6.47 -7.65
N ASP A 74 9.65 -6.41 -8.97
CA ASP A 74 10.80 -6.75 -9.80
C ASP A 74 11.86 -5.64 -9.85
N GLY A 75 12.99 -5.89 -10.53
CA GLY A 75 14.09 -4.94 -10.67
C GLY A 75 13.71 -3.65 -11.43
N GLU A 76 12.67 -3.68 -12.25
CA GLU A 76 12.11 -2.53 -12.96
C GLU A 76 11.06 -1.79 -12.11
N GLY A 77 10.79 -2.27 -10.89
CA GLY A 77 9.86 -1.68 -9.95
C GLY A 77 8.39 -2.03 -10.20
N ARG A 78 8.07 -2.96 -11.12
CA ARG A 78 6.71 -3.45 -11.36
C ARG A 78 6.27 -4.35 -10.23
N ARG A 79 4.99 -4.26 -9.86
CA ARG A 79 4.42 -4.97 -8.70
C ARG A 79 3.47 -6.06 -9.17
N LEU A 80 3.78 -7.29 -8.78
CA LEU A 80 2.92 -8.45 -8.95
C LEU A 80 2.26 -8.78 -7.62
N VAL A 81 0.92 -8.78 -7.58
CA VAL A 81 0.20 -9.25 -6.40
C VAL A 81 0.24 -10.77 -6.33
N LEU A 82 0.78 -11.29 -5.22
CA LEU A 82 0.88 -12.73 -4.97
C LEU A 82 -0.28 -13.24 -4.10
N ALA A 83 -0.68 -12.44 -3.11
CA ALA A 83 -1.83 -12.73 -2.28
C ALA A 83 -2.39 -11.46 -1.65
N VAL A 84 -3.70 -11.43 -1.49
CA VAL A 84 -4.39 -10.52 -0.58
C VAL A 84 -4.73 -11.31 0.68
N GLY A 85 -4.84 -10.68 1.84
CA GLY A 85 -5.24 -11.36 3.06
C GLY A 85 -5.60 -10.40 4.20
N ARG A 86 -5.87 -11.00 5.36
CA ARG A 86 -6.05 -10.28 6.62
C ARG A 86 -5.45 -11.08 7.77
N VAL A 87 -5.00 -10.37 8.78
CA VAL A 87 -4.54 -10.91 10.06
C VAL A 87 -5.45 -10.42 11.18
N GLY A 88 -5.59 -11.21 12.23
CA GLY A 88 -6.56 -10.94 13.29
C GLY A 88 -6.19 -11.47 14.67
N ASN A 89 -4.93 -11.87 14.87
CA ASN A 89 -4.46 -12.35 16.17
C ASN A 89 -4.34 -11.18 17.15
N ALA A 90 -4.57 -11.46 18.43
CA ALA A 90 -4.43 -10.47 19.50
C ALA A 90 -2.99 -9.97 19.66
N ALA A 91 -2.00 -10.86 19.49
CA ALA A 91 -0.59 -10.51 19.54
C ALA A 91 -0.10 -10.07 18.15
N SER A 92 0.41 -8.85 18.05
CA SER A 92 0.93 -8.29 16.79
C SER A 92 2.13 -9.07 16.22
N SER A 93 2.89 -9.76 17.07
CA SER A 93 3.99 -10.63 16.66
C SER A 93 3.51 -11.87 15.89
N LEU A 94 2.35 -12.44 16.26
CA LEU A 94 1.76 -13.56 15.53
C LEU A 94 1.25 -13.12 14.15
N ASN A 95 0.66 -11.94 14.06
CA ASN A 95 0.25 -11.35 12.78
C ASN A 95 1.45 -11.19 11.85
N LEU A 96 2.57 -10.66 12.36
CA LEU A 96 3.80 -10.53 11.59
C LEU A 96 4.35 -11.90 11.14
N ALA A 97 4.40 -12.87 12.05
CA ALA A 97 4.88 -14.21 11.73
C ALA A 97 4.04 -14.87 10.62
N GLU A 98 2.72 -14.75 10.68
CA GLU A 98 1.80 -15.27 9.66
C GLU A 98 2.06 -14.62 8.29
N ILE A 99 2.15 -13.28 8.24
CA ILE A 99 2.43 -12.52 7.01
C ILE A 99 3.78 -12.93 6.42
N ARG A 100 4.84 -12.97 7.25
CA ARG A 100 6.20 -13.31 6.79
C ARG A 100 6.29 -14.74 6.29
N ARG A 101 5.71 -15.70 7.02
CA ARG A 101 5.69 -17.11 6.60
C ARG A 101 5.03 -17.25 5.23
N ARG A 102 3.82 -16.69 5.08
CA ARG A 102 3.09 -16.74 3.80
C ARG A 102 3.82 -15.98 2.69
N GLY A 103 4.41 -14.83 3.00
CA GLY A 103 5.21 -14.05 2.06
C GLY A 103 6.40 -14.85 1.54
N ALA A 104 7.14 -15.52 2.42
CA ALA A 104 8.27 -16.36 2.05
C ALA A 104 7.84 -17.54 1.18
N GLU A 105 6.73 -18.22 1.52
CA GLU A 105 6.17 -19.33 0.73
C GLU A 105 5.80 -18.93 -0.70
N LEU A 106 5.39 -17.67 -0.91
CA LEU A 106 4.96 -17.15 -2.21
C LEU A 106 6.05 -16.36 -2.96
N GLY A 107 7.22 -16.13 -2.37
CA GLY A 107 8.27 -15.31 -2.97
C GLY A 107 7.99 -13.80 -2.95
N ALA A 108 7.20 -13.32 -1.99
CA ALA A 108 6.95 -11.90 -1.81
C ALA A 108 8.21 -11.18 -1.29
N ASN A 109 8.41 -9.93 -1.69
CA ASN A 109 9.45 -9.05 -1.16
C ASN A 109 8.91 -7.74 -0.58
N GLU A 110 7.64 -7.43 -0.83
CA GLU A 110 6.91 -6.30 -0.25
C GLU A 110 5.63 -6.78 0.46
N VAL A 111 5.29 -6.11 1.57
CA VAL A 111 4.03 -6.22 2.29
C VAL A 111 3.36 -4.86 2.28
N HIS A 112 2.20 -4.78 1.64
CA HIS A 112 1.38 -3.58 1.59
C HIS A 112 0.28 -3.71 2.63
N VAL A 113 0.23 -2.83 3.62
CA VAL A 113 -0.65 -2.98 4.78
C VAL A 113 -1.72 -1.91 4.82
N HIS A 114 -2.97 -2.32 4.99
CA HIS A 114 -4.11 -1.43 5.19
C HIS A 114 -4.72 -1.64 6.59
N LEU A 115 -4.62 -0.62 7.43
CA LEU A 115 -5.07 -0.65 8.84
C LEU A 115 -6.31 0.23 9.11
N LEU A 116 -6.97 0.75 8.09
CA LEU A 116 -8.09 1.70 8.26
C LEU A 116 -9.48 1.01 8.32
N ALA A 117 -9.51 -0.32 8.35
CA ALA A 117 -10.76 -1.06 8.56
C ALA A 117 -11.24 -0.84 10.01
N PRO A 118 -12.44 -0.30 10.23
CA PRO A 118 -12.90 0.05 11.59
C PRO A 118 -13.22 -1.18 12.46
N ASN A 119 -13.42 -2.35 11.84
CA ASN A 119 -13.68 -3.60 12.55
C ASN A 119 -13.42 -4.81 11.63
N ALA A 120 -13.45 -6.01 12.22
CA ALA A 120 -13.21 -7.27 11.51
C ALA A 120 -14.19 -7.54 10.37
N LYS A 121 -15.45 -7.10 10.47
CA LYS A 121 -16.44 -7.26 9.39
C LYS A 121 -16.05 -6.41 8.18
N GLN A 122 -15.69 -5.14 8.39
CA GLN A 122 -15.21 -4.28 7.32
C GLN A 122 -13.88 -4.78 6.75
N SER A 123 -12.97 -5.29 7.57
CA SER A 123 -11.73 -5.90 7.09
C SER A 123 -11.98 -7.08 6.15
N ARG A 124 -12.97 -7.94 6.44
CA ARG A 124 -13.39 -9.03 5.53
C ARG A 124 -13.94 -8.50 4.21
N LEU A 125 -14.79 -7.46 4.24
CA LEU A 125 -15.34 -6.86 3.02
C LEU A 125 -14.24 -6.25 2.15
N ILE A 126 -13.27 -5.56 2.76
CA ILE A 126 -12.11 -4.98 2.07
C ILE A 126 -11.24 -6.09 1.47
N GLU A 127 -10.98 -7.17 2.21
CA GLU A 127 -10.24 -8.32 1.70
C GLU A 127 -10.90 -8.90 0.44
N THR A 128 -12.21 -9.16 0.50
CA THR A 128 -12.97 -9.70 -0.63
C THR A 128 -12.94 -8.76 -1.83
N ASP A 129 -13.13 -7.46 -1.62
CA ASP A 129 -13.13 -6.47 -2.70
C ASP A 129 -11.76 -6.34 -3.36
N LEU A 130 -10.69 -6.30 -2.56
CA LEU A 130 -9.31 -6.29 -3.04
C LEU A 130 -8.99 -7.56 -3.84
N ARG A 131 -9.33 -8.75 -3.32
CA ARG A 131 -9.13 -10.02 -4.03
C ARG A 131 -9.81 -9.99 -5.40
N ALA A 132 -11.08 -9.58 -5.45
CA ALA A 132 -11.83 -9.50 -6.69
C ALA A 132 -11.21 -8.50 -7.68
N GLY A 133 -10.73 -7.34 -7.19
CA GLY A 133 -10.09 -6.32 -8.02
C GLY A 133 -8.79 -6.81 -8.65
N GLN A 134 -7.98 -7.59 -7.93
CA GLN A 134 -6.74 -8.14 -8.47
C GLN A 134 -6.98 -9.27 -9.48
N CYS A 135 -8.00 -10.11 -9.28
CA CYS A 135 -8.39 -11.10 -10.28
C CYS A 135 -8.86 -10.45 -11.60
N ALA A 136 -9.67 -9.39 -11.52
CA ALA A 136 -10.14 -8.67 -12.70
C ALA A 136 -8.99 -8.01 -13.48
N GLY A 137 -8.02 -7.41 -12.76
CA GLY A 137 -6.86 -6.78 -13.39
C GLY A 137 -5.96 -7.74 -14.15
N ILE A 138 -5.79 -8.98 -13.65
CA ILE A 138 -5.04 -10.03 -14.34
C ILE A 138 -5.72 -10.41 -15.66
N ILE A 139 -7.05 -10.56 -15.68
CA ILE A 139 -7.80 -10.89 -16.89
C ILE A 139 -7.68 -9.78 -17.94
N SER A 140 -7.75 -8.52 -17.53
CA SER A 140 -7.56 -7.38 -18.45
C SER A 140 -6.16 -7.32 -19.05
N HIS A 141 -5.12 -7.72 -18.29
CA HIS A 141 -3.75 -7.74 -18.79
C HIS A 141 -3.51 -8.86 -19.81
N VAL A 142 -4.10 -10.04 -19.59
CA VAL A 142 -4.05 -11.16 -20.56
C VAL A 142 -4.81 -10.82 -21.84
N ALA A 143 -5.97 -10.15 -21.73
CA ALA A 143 -6.78 -9.77 -22.89
C ALA A 143 -6.16 -8.66 -23.76
N ALA A 144 -5.29 -7.80 -23.20
CA ALA A 144 -4.59 -6.75 -23.92
C ALA A 144 -3.26 -7.19 -24.55
N GLY A 145 -2.85 -8.45 -24.32
CA GLY A 145 -1.61 -9.05 -24.83
C GLY A 145 -1.82 -10.10 -25.93
N MET A 146 -3.04 -10.21 -26.48
CA MET A 146 -3.36 -10.96 -27.71
C MET A 146 -3.67 -9.99 -28.84
#